data_AF-A0A833UDR7-F1
#
_entry.id   AF-A0A833UDR7-F1
#
_cell.length_a   1.000
_cell.length_b   1.000
_cell.length_c   1.000
_cell.angle_alpha   90.00
_cell.angle_beta   90.00
_cell.angle_gamma   90.00
#
_symmetry.space_group_name_H-M   'P 1'
#
loop_
_entity.id
_entity.type
_entity.pdbx_description
1 polymer ?
#
loop_
_entity_poly.entity_id
_entity_poly.type
_entity_poly.pdbx_seq_one_letter_code
_entity_poly.pdbx_strand_id
1 'polypeptide(L)'
;MKVMSKDFVLSCVEKLNETQHKLFIDYGLRQIKYMFDVDKILEVELPENSKLIGLSEMGRFTAIDHENKIRYGYFPHDKRWSQANEFGNLTKFDSIDDFGFIYNTFKLIKYELNSLTYVHRNYINW
;
A
#
# COMPACT_ATOMS: atom_id res chain seq x y z
N MET A 1 8.06 14.80 -18.85
CA MET A 1 7.73 13.84 -17.77
C MET A 1 8.57 14.19 -16.55
N LYS A 2 7.95 14.45 -15.38
CA LYS A 2 8.71 14.78 -14.16
C LYS A 2 9.40 13.52 -13.64
N VAL A 3 10.71 13.60 -13.43
CA VAL A 3 11.55 12.51 -12.91
C VAL A 3 11.98 12.86 -11.49
N MET A 4 12.05 11.86 -10.62
CA MET A 4 12.49 12.04 -9.25
C MET A 4 14.03 12.10 -9.19
N SER A 5 14.59 13.13 -8.55
CA SER A 5 16.05 13.22 -8.39
C SER A 5 16.54 12.23 -7.33
N LYS A 6 17.77 11.74 -7.50
CA LYS A 6 18.41 10.83 -6.54
C LYS A 6 18.41 11.41 -5.12
N ASP A 7 18.83 12.67 -4.97
CA ASP A 7 18.89 13.32 -3.65
C ASP A 7 17.52 13.42 -2.98
N PHE A 8 16.47 13.66 -3.76
CA PHE A 8 15.11 13.67 -3.22
C PHE A 8 14.68 12.27 -2.77
N VAL A 9 14.96 11.23 -3.58
CA VAL A 9 14.69 9.83 -3.20
C VAL A 9 15.38 9.49 -1.89
N LEU A 10 16.68 9.75 -1.77
CA LEU A 10 17.46 9.45 -0.56
C LEU A 10 16.91 10.20 0.66
N SER A 11 16.61 11.49 0.53
CA SER A 11 16.00 12.27 1.61
C SER A 11 14.61 11.79 2.06
N CYS A 12 13.90 11.07 1.18
CA CYS A 12 12.62 10.43 1.53
C CYS A 12 12.85 9.09 2.23
N VAL A 13 13.81 8.29 1.74
CA VAL A 13 14.19 7.01 2.33
C VAL A 13 14.67 7.18 3.78
N GLU A 14 15.44 8.23 4.08
CA GLU A 14 15.90 8.56 5.44
C GLU A 14 14.76 8.82 6.45
N LYS A 15 13.54 9.12 5.97
CA LYS A 15 12.37 9.37 6.82
C LYS A 15 11.55 8.12 7.10
N LEU A 16 11.84 7.02 6.41
CA LEU A 16 11.11 5.78 6.57
C LEU A 16 11.61 5.04 7.81
N ASN A 17 10.68 4.46 8.57
CA ASN A 17 11.03 3.45 9.55
C ASN A 17 11.35 2.10 8.86
N GLU A 18 11.78 1.11 9.63
CA GLU A 18 12.21 -0.19 9.11
C GLU A 18 11.10 -0.92 8.32
N THR A 19 9.86 -0.91 8.83
CA THR A 19 8.69 -1.48 8.14
C THR A 19 8.44 -0.78 6.80
N GLN A 20 8.40 0.55 6.79
CA GLN A 20 8.15 1.34 5.59
C GLN A 20 9.28 1.18 4.57
N HIS A 21 10.52 1.04 5.02
CA HIS A 21 11.65 0.77 4.15
C HIS A 21 11.49 -0.58 3.44
N LYS A 22 11.07 -1.63 4.17
CA LYS A 22 10.74 -2.93 3.57
C LYS A 22 9.63 -2.80 2.52
N LEU A 23 8.54 -2.10 2.84
CA LEU A 23 7.44 -1.89 1.87
C LEU A 23 7.90 -1.11 0.63
N PHE A 24 8.75 -0.10 0.80
CA PHE A 24 9.33 0.64 -0.31
C PHE A 24 10.12 -0.28 -1.27
N ILE A 25 10.88 -1.22 -0.72
CA ILE A 25 11.66 -2.21 -1.52
C ILE A 25 10.74 -3.23 -2.20
N ASP A 26 9.82 -3.83 -1.44
CA ASP A 26 9.02 -4.96 -1.91
C ASP A 26 8.00 -4.56 -2.98
N TYR A 27 7.37 -3.39 -2.82
CA TYR A 27 6.30 -2.92 -3.71
C TYR A 27 6.79 -1.88 -4.72
N GLY A 28 7.72 -1.02 -4.31
CA GLY A 28 8.14 0.13 -5.09
C GLY A 28 7.07 1.22 -5.23
N LEU A 29 7.51 2.44 -5.55
CA LEU A 29 6.63 3.62 -5.61
C LEU A 29 5.53 3.52 -6.66
N ARG A 30 5.78 2.86 -7.78
CA ARG A 30 4.78 2.71 -8.84
C ARG A 30 3.57 1.90 -8.34
N GLN A 31 3.80 0.79 -7.63
CA GLN A 31 2.71 -0.03 -7.14
C GLN A 31 1.97 0.69 -6.01
N ILE A 32 2.70 1.31 -5.08
CA ILE A 32 2.09 2.11 -4.01
C ILE A 32 1.21 3.21 -4.60
N LYS A 33 1.68 3.97 -5.60
CA LYS A 33 0.84 4.97 -6.29
C LYS A 33 -0.39 4.35 -6.93
N TYR A 34 -0.24 3.20 -7.58
CA TYR A 34 -1.36 2.52 -8.25
C TYR A 34 -2.50 2.20 -7.28
N MET A 35 -2.19 1.75 -6.06
CA MET A 35 -3.18 1.44 -5.02
C MET A 35 -4.07 2.66 -4.68
N PHE A 36 -3.49 3.84 -4.58
CA PHE A 36 -4.22 5.05 -4.19
C PHE A 36 -4.88 5.75 -5.39
N ASP A 37 -4.22 5.79 -6.54
CA ASP A 37 -4.68 6.63 -7.66
C ASP A 37 -5.53 5.86 -8.66
N VAL A 38 -5.26 4.56 -8.85
CA VAL A 38 -5.96 3.72 -9.83
C VAL A 38 -6.98 2.84 -9.14
N ASP A 39 -6.55 2.06 -8.15
CA ASP A 39 -7.48 1.21 -7.37
C ASP A 39 -8.36 2.05 -6.45
N LYS A 40 -7.95 3.30 -6.16
CA LYS A 40 -8.68 4.25 -5.30
C LYS A 40 -9.12 3.58 -4.00
N ILE A 41 -8.21 2.84 -3.37
CA ILE A 41 -8.55 1.90 -2.31
C ILE A 41 -9.21 2.58 -1.09
N LEU A 42 -8.91 3.86 -0.85
CA LEU A 42 -9.54 4.65 0.21
C LEU A 42 -10.98 5.09 -0.10
N GLU A 43 -11.42 4.98 -1.36
CA GLU A 43 -12.78 5.32 -1.82
C GLU A 43 -13.67 4.08 -1.97
N VAL A 44 -13.12 2.87 -1.78
CA VAL A 44 -13.88 1.61 -1.89
C VAL A 44 -14.86 1.50 -0.72
N GLU A 45 -16.12 1.20 -1.04
CA GLU A 45 -17.14 0.92 -0.01
C GLU A 45 -16.72 -0.31 0.80
N LEU A 46 -16.58 -0.11 2.11
CA LEU A 46 -16.16 -1.14 3.05
C LEU A 46 -17.37 -1.95 3.51
N PRO A 47 -17.17 -3.23 3.90
CA PRO A 47 -18.18 -3.98 4.63
C PRO A 47 -18.63 -3.23 5.88
N GLU A 48 -19.88 -3.45 6.30
CA GLU A 48 -20.45 -2.84 7.49
C GLU A 48 -19.55 -3.09 8.72
N ASN A 49 -19.43 -2.07 9.58
CA ASN A 49 -18.62 -2.09 10.81
C ASN A 49 -17.14 -2.43 10.63
N SER A 50 -16.63 -2.38 9.39
CA SER A 50 -15.25 -2.74 9.10
C SER A 50 -14.33 -1.53 8.86
N LYS A 51 -13.03 -1.75 9.02
CA LYS A 51 -11.97 -0.79 8.71
C LYS A 51 -10.94 -1.43 7.78
N LEU A 52 -10.55 -0.72 6.73
CA LEU A 52 -9.40 -1.10 5.90
C LEU A 52 -8.13 -1.09 6.76
N ILE A 53 -7.39 -2.20 6.77
CA ILE A 53 -6.16 -2.32 7.57
C ILE A 53 -4.90 -2.36 6.70
N GLY A 54 -4.98 -2.85 5.46
CA GLY A 54 -3.78 -3.02 4.64
C GLY A 54 -3.89 -4.08 3.58
N LEU A 55 -2.74 -4.64 3.21
CA LEU A 55 -2.59 -5.71 2.23
C LEU A 55 -2.14 -7.00 2.93
N SER A 56 -2.80 -8.10 2.63
CA SER A 56 -2.40 -9.43 3.11
C SER A 56 -1.20 -9.98 2.34
N GLU A 57 -0.54 -11.01 2.89
CA GLU A 57 0.53 -11.77 2.21
C GLU A 57 0.10 -12.33 0.83
N MET A 58 -1.21 -12.50 0.60
CA MET A 58 -1.77 -12.94 -0.69
C MET A 58 -2.00 -11.80 -1.69
N GLY A 59 -1.58 -10.57 -1.37
CA GLY A 59 -1.76 -9.39 -2.22
C GLY A 59 -3.20 -8.89 -2.30
N ARG A 60 -4.06 -9.22 -1.31
CA ARG A 60 -5.43 -8.72 -1.24
C ARG A 60 -5.56 -7.62 -0.19
N PHE A 61 -6.23 -6.53 -0.54
CA PHE A 61 -6.60 -5.53 0.45
C PHE A 61 -7.53 -6.16 1.47
N THR A 62 -7.35 -5.77 2.73
CA THR A 62 -7.97 -6.42 3.86
C THR A 62 -8.67 -5.40 4.71
N ALA A 63 -9.91 -5.70 5.09
CA ALA A 63 -10.66 -4.95 6.08
C ALA A 63 -11.02 -5.86 7.26
N ILE A 64 -11.18 -5.28 8.44
CA ILE A 64 -11.52 -6.01 9.66
C ILE A 64 -12.74 -5.41 10.33
N ASP A 65 -13.66 -6.28 10.72
CA ASP A 65 -14.70 -6.00 11.69
C ASP A 65 -14.26 -6.64 13.02
N HIS A 66 -13.87 -5.79 13.97
CA HIS A 66 -13.39 -6.22 15.28
C HIS A 66 -14.52 -6.73 16.18
N GLU A 67 -15.75 -6.23 16.00
CA GLU A 67 -16.90 -6.57 16.84
C GLU A 67 -17.35 -8.00 16.53
N ASN A 68 -17.54 -8.30 15.25
CA ASN A 68 -17.98 -9.62 14.80
C ASN A 68 -16.84 -10.61 14.59
N LYS A 69 -15.59 -10.16 14.77
CA LYS A 69 -14.37 -10.93 14.52
C LYS A 69 -14.33 -11.50 13.10
N ILE A 70 -14.56 -10.64 12.11
CA ILE A 70 -14.55 -11.01 10.69
C ILE A 70 -13.43 -10.27 9.98
N ARG A 71 -12.71 -10.99 9.11
CA ARG A 71 -11.75 -10.40 8.17
C ARG A 71 -12.31 -10.51 6.76
N TYR A 72 -12.18 -9.45 5.99
CA TYR A 72 -12.60 -9.38 4.61
C TYR A 72 -11.40 -9.21 3.68
N GLY A 73 -11.40 -9.90 2.54
CA GLY A 73 -10.45 -9.69 1.45
C GLY A 73 -11.13 -9.03 0.25
N TYR A 74 -10.51 -8.01 -0.32
CA TYR A 74 -11.02 -7.31 -1.50
C TYR A 74 -10.51 -7.97 -2.79
N PHE A 75 -11.40 -8.10 -3.76
CA PHE A 75 -11.11 -8.52 -5.12
C PHE A 75 -11.25 -7.31 -6.06
N PRO A 76 -10.13 -6.67 -6.47
CA PRO A 76 -10.20 -5.44 -7.27
C PRO A 76 -10.90 -5.59 -8.62
N HIS A 77 -10.81 -6.77 -9.26
CA HIS A 77 -11.42 -7.02 -10.56
C HIS A 77 -12.95 -7.08 -10.50
N ASP A 78 -13.49 -7.67 -9.43
CA ASP A 78 -14.94 -7.81 -9.23
C ASP A 78 -15.52 -6.64 -8.42
N LYS A 79 -14.65 -5.82 -7.80
CA LYS A 79 -14.99 -4.78 -6.82
C LYS A 79 -15.84 -5.30 -5.67
N ARG A 80 -15.46 -6.46 -5.13
CA ARG A 80 -16.22 -7.16 -4.08
C ARG A 80 -15.34 -7.53 -2.91
N TRP A 81 -15.93 -7.48 -1.73
CA TRP A 81 -15.38 -8.06 -0.52
C TRP A 81 -15.87 -9.49 -0.35
N SER A 82 -14.99 -10.35 0.17
CA SER A 82 -15.36 -11.70 0.59
C SER A 82 -14.88 -11.94 2.01
N GLN A 83 -15.75 -12.55 2.81
CA GLN A 83 -15.42 -12.95 4.17
C GLN A 83 -14.38 -14.07 4.14
N ALA A 84 -13.35 -13.94 4.96
CA ALA A 84 -12.48 -15.04 5.31
C ALA A 84 -13.06 -15.70 6.58
N ASN A 85 -13.40 -16.99 6.48
CA ASN A 85 -13.96 -17.77 7.59
C ASN A 85 -13.00 -17.91 8.78
N GLU A 86 -11.71 -17.73 8.53
CA GLU A 86 -10.72 -17.59 9.59
C GLU A 86 -10.53 -16.12 9.89
N PHE A 87 -10.78 -15.74 11.15
CA PHE A 87 -10.12 -14.59 11.79
C PHE A 87 -8.63 -14.90 11.98
N GLY A 88 -8.00 -15.45 10.93
CA GLY A 88 -6.62 -15.91 10.88
C GLY A 88 -5.68 -14.75 11.14
N ASN A 89 -4.41 -15.07 11.38
CA ASN A 89 -3.46 -14.19 12.05
C ASN A 89 -3.56 -12.70 11.61
N LEU A 90 -4.28 -11.92 12.41
CA LEU A 90 -4.48 -10.48 12.21
C LEU A 90 -3.19 -9.68 12.27
N THR A 91 -2.07 -10.29 12.65
CA THR A 91 -0.78 -9.61 12.77
C THR A 91 0.02 -9.60 11.48
N LYS A 92 -0.44 -10.29 10.42
CA LYS A 92 0.31 -10.45 9.16
C LYS A 92 -0.35 -9.69 8.01
N PHE A 93 -0.23 -8.36 8.04
CA PHE A 93 -0.60 -7.49 6.94
C PHE A 93 0.40 -6.34 6.82
N ASP A 94 0.57 -5.84 5.60
CA ASP A 94 1.28 -4.61 5.33
C ASP A 94 0.30 -3.45 5.46
N SER A 95 0.54 -2.55 6.42
CA SER A 95 -0.41 -1.52 6.83
C SER A 95 -0.74 -0.52 5.72
N ILE A 96 -2.03 -0.18 5.58
CA ILE A 96 -2.46 0.89 4.68
C ILE A 96 -1.88 2.25 5.09
N ASP A 97 -1.69 2.47 6.40
CA ASP A 97 -1.13 3.72 6.91
C ASP A 97 0.35 3.87 6.53
N ASP A 98 1.12 2.79 6.56
CA ASP A 98 2.52 2.81 6.12
C ASP A 98 2.63 3.05 4.60
N PHE A 99 1.75 2.45 3.80
CA PHE A 99 1.66 2.77 2.38
C PHE A 99 1.29 4.24 2.15
N GLY A 100 0.35 4.79 2.92
CA GLY A 100 -0.04 6.19 2.87
C GLY A 100 1.10 7.13 3.27
N PHE A 101 1.89 6.76 4.28
CA PHE A 101 3.06 7.50 4.70
C PHE A 101 4.11 7.59 3.58
N ILE A 102 4.40 6.46 2.91
CA ILE A 102 5.32 6.43 1.77
C ILE A 102 4.76 7.28 0.62
N TYR A 103 3.47 7.12 0.29
CA TYR A 103 2.82 7.89 -0.77
C TYR A 103 2.98 9.40 -0.57
N ASN A 104 2.75 9.87 0.65
CA ASN A 104 2.85 11.27 1.02
C ASN A 104 4.29 11.77 1.07
N THR A 105 5.20 10.99 1.66
CA THR A 105 6.62 11.34 1.81
C THR A 105 7.27 11.56 0.44
N PHE A 106 7.02 10.64 -0.50
CA PHE A 106 7.55 10.73 -1.86
C PHE A 106 6.73 11.67 -2.78
N LYS A 107 5.63 12.25 -2.28
CA LYS A 107 4.74 13.15 -3.01
C LYS A 107 4.25 12.52 -4.32
N LEU A 108 3.82 11.26 -4.27
CA LEU A 108 3.54 10.44 -5.45
C LEU A 108 2.43 11.01 -6.34
N ILE A 109 1.51 11.78 -5.78
CA ILE A 109 0.50 12.53 -6.54
C ILE A 109 1.10 13.41 -7.65
N LYS A 110 2.35 13.87 -7.50
CA LYS A 110 3.03 14.78 -8.44
C LYS A 110 3.74 14.09 -9.60
N TYR A 111 3.71 12.76 -9.66
CA TYR A 111 4.47 11.95 -10.62
C TYR A 111 3.55 10.99 -11.37
N GLU A 112 3.84 10.76 -12.64
CA GLU A 112 3.16 9.73 -13.43
C GLU A 112 3.63 8.33 -13.04
N LEU A 113 2.77 7.31 -13.22
CA LEU A 113 3.12 5.91 -12.89
C LEU A 113 4.41 5.45 -13.59
N ASN A 114 4.58 5.83 -14.87
CA ASN A 114 5.75 5.43 -15.65
C ASN A 114 7.05 6.02 -15.10
N SER A 115 7.01 7.25 -14.53
CA SER A 115 8.17 7.90 -13.89
C SER A 115 8.66 7.19 -12.63
N LEU A 116 7.82 6.33 -12.03
CA LEU A 116 8.10 5.67 -10.76
C LEU A 116 8.61 4.24 -10.92
N THR A 117 8.69 3.75 -12.17
CA THR A 117 9.17 2.41 -12.47
C THR A 117 10.63 2.26 -12.07
N TYR A 118 10.95 1.20 -11.33
CA TYR A 118 12.31 0.84 -10.89
C TYR A 118 13.04 1.88 -10.03
N VAL A 119 12.37 2.92 -9.51
CA VAL A 119 13.01 3.90 -8.62
C VAL A 119 13.68 3.21 -7.42
N HIS A 120 12.99 2.28 -6.77
CA HIS A 120 13.57 1.50 -5.65
C HIS A 120 14.85 0.73 -6.04
N ARG A 121 14.96 0.24 -7.28
CA ARG A 121 16.13 -0.52 -7.76
C ARG A 121 17.28 0.36 -8.21
N ASN A 122 16.96 1.52 -8.80
CA ASN A 122 17.96 2.42 -9.37
C ASN A 122 18.70 3.26 -8.32
N TYR A 123 18.12 3.38 -7.12
CA TYR A 123 18.63 4.28 -6.08
C TYR A 123 18.98 3.57 -4.78
N ILE A 124 18.65 2.28 -4.65
CA ILE A 124 19.14 1.42 -3.58
C ILE A 124 19.96 0.31 -4.25
N ASN A 125 21.23 0.59 -4.47
CA ASN A 125 22.21 -0.48 -4.66
C ASN A 125 22.33 -1.17 -3.30
N TRP A 126 21.82 -2.40 -3.21
CA TRP A 126 22.19 -3.32 -2.12
C TRP A 126 23.59 -3.84 -2.38
#